data_AF-A0A917X6G0-F1
#
_entry.id   AF-A0A917X6G0-F1
#
_cell.length_a   1.000
_cell.length_b   1.000
_cell.length_c   1.000
_cell.angle_alpha   90.00
_cell.angle_beta   90.00
_cell.angle_gamma   90.00
#
_symmetry.space_group_name_H-M   'P 1'
#
loop_
_entity.id
_entity.type
_entity.pdbx_description
1 polymer ?
#
loop_
_entity_poly.entity_id
_entity_poly.type
_entity_poly.pdbx_seq_one_letter_code
_entity_poly.pdbx_strand_id
1 'polypeptide(L)'
;MIVAMGLFSRRPPTPVERLMKAAKLPTAGGELPLDEIAADVLRRPGKQAAAVLAVVEELCADEPKVAMSFLEDLQNIASHGAGELLTAEELLPLRGPRTVEAWETVDRFWAKVVAWCDETGVTLESSDSLRRVEDPRLLAILRGTYRSLPDGRRVGLTDVLHFEKVVGEGMPVVGFHPQA
;
A
#
# COMPACT_ATOMS: atom_id res chain seq x y z
N MET A 1 16.02 50.37 -16.39
CA MET A 1 14.96 49.73 -15.59
C MET A 1 14.65 48.40 -16.25
N ILE A 2 15.27 47.31 -15.81
CA ILE A 2 15.06 45.96 -16.34
C ILE A 2 14.23 45.21 -15.30
N VAL A 3 13.02 44.83 -15.67
CA VAL A 3 12.12 44.02 -14.85
C VAL A 3 12.72 42.62 -14.79
N ALA A 4 13.13 42.19 -13.61
CA ALA A 4 13.51 40.80 -13.36
C ALA A 4 12.26 39.92 -13.48
N MET A 5 12.11 39.24 -14.62
CA MET A 5 11.17 38.13 -14.75
C MET A 5 11.64 37.00 -13.83
N GLY A 6 10.95 36.83 -12.70
CA GLY A 6 11.15 35.68 -11.82
C GLY A 6 10.88 34.40 -12.60
N LEU A 7 11.93 33.60 -12.82
CA LEU A 7 11.81 32.22 -13.19
C LEU A 7 11.07 31.50 -12.07
N PHE A 8 9.77 31.28 -12.23
CA PHE A 8 9.05 30.30 -11.43
C PHE A 8 9.58 28.92 -11.83
N SER A 9 10.68 28.50 -11.20
CA SER A 9 11.11 27.11 -11.25
C SER A 9 9.96 26.27 -10.67
N ARG A 10 9.25 25.55 -11.54
CA ARG A 10 8.24 24.58 -11.08
C ARG A 10 8.94 23.66 -10.09
N ARG A 11 8.39 23.55 -8.88
CA ARG A 11 8.87 22.56 -7.91
C ARG A 11 8.80 21.18 -8.57
N PRO A 12 9.78 20.30 -8.33
CA PRO A 12 9.69 18.93 -8.79
C PRO A 12 8.40 18.31 -8.25
N PRO A 13 7.75 17.41 -9.02
CA PRO A 13 6.52 16.77 -8.57
C PRO A 13 6.80 15.93 -7.33
N THR A 14 5.87 15.94 -6.39
CA THR A 14 5.96 15.10 -5.19
C THR A 14 5.88 13.61 -5.56
N PRO A 15 6.25 12.70 -4.65
CA PRO A 15 6.06 11.25 -4.86
C PRO A 15 4.62 10.88 -5.21
N VAL A 16 3.64 11.48 -4.53
CA VAL A 16 2.21 11.22 -4.75
C VAL A 16 1.77 11.77 -6.11
N GLU A 17 2.20 12.97 -6.48
CA GLU A 17 1.93 13.53 -7.81
C GLU A 17 2.53 12.68 -8.94
N ARG A 18 3.73 12.10 -8.74
CA ARG A 18 4.35 11.16 -9.68
C ARG A 18 3.50 9.91 -9.86
N LEU A 19 3.03 9.31 -8.76
CA LEU A 19 2.14 8.13 -8.78
C LEU A 19 0.81 8.44 -9.47
N MET A 20 0.16 9.56 -9.11
CA MET A 20 -1.09 10.00 -9.74
C MET A 20 -0.92 10.23 -11.24
N LYS A 21 0.17 10.89 -11.66
CA LYS A 21 0.46 11.12 -13.08
C LYS A 21 0.65 9.81 -13.83
N ALA A 22 1.36 8.84 -13.26
CA ALA A 22 1.54 7.51 -13.84
C ALA A 22 0.20 6.74 -13.94
N ALA A 23 -0.67 6.88 -12.94
CA ALA A 23 -2.02 6.32 -12.92
C ALA A 23 -3.01 7.06 -13.85
N LYS A 24 -2.61 8.20 -14.43
CA LYS A 24 -3.46 9.13 -15.21
C LYS A 24 -4.62 9.70 -14.39
N LEU A 25 -4.37 9.97 -13.11
CA LEU A 25 -5.30 10.63 -12.19
C LEU A 25 -5.13 12.16 -12.25
N PRO A 26 -6.20 12.93 -12.00
CA PRO A 26 -6.16 14.38 -12.07
C PRO A 26 -5.29 14.96 -10.93
N THR A 27 -4.28 15.75 -11.26
CA THR A 27 -3.39 16.39 -10.26
C THR A 27 -3.82 17.82 -9.89
N ALA A 28 -4.75 18.42 -10.65
CA ALA A 28 -5.17 19.81 -10.44
C ALA A 28 -6.02 20.02 -9.16
N GLY A 29 -6.56 18.94 -8.59
CA GLY A 29 -7.38 18.97 -7.37
C GLY A 29 -6.60 18.77 -6.06
N GLY A 30 -5.27 18.63 -6.14
CA GLY A 30 -4.44 18.22 -5.01
C GLY A 30 -4.10 16.73 -5.05
N GLU A 31 -3.35 16.28 -4.04
CA GLU A 31 -2.93 14.89 -3.90
C GLU A 31 -4.06 14.00 -3.39
N LEU A 32 -4.18 12.81 -3.97
CA LEU A 32 -5.07 11.77 -3.47
C LEU A 32 -4.35 10.93 -2.41
N PRO A 33 -5.10 10.33 -1.46
CA PRO A 33 -4.58 9.27 -0.60
C PRO A 33 -3.97 8.11 -1.39
N LEU A 34 -2.92 7.48 -0.85
CA LEU A 34 -2.20 6.39 -1.51
C LEU A 34 -3.08 5.16 -1.74
N ASP A 35 -3.96 4.84 -0.80
CA ASP A 35 -4.92 3.75 -0.88
C ASP A 35 -5.94 3.95 -2.00
N GLU A 36 -6.38 5.20 -2.24
CA GLU A 36 -7.23 5.54 -3.39
C GLU A 36 -6.49 5.33 -4.73
N ILE A 37 -5.22 5.72 -4.80
CA ILE A 37 -4.38 5.50 -5.98
C ILE A 37 -4.16 4.00 -6.21
N ALA A 38 -3.84 3.23 -5.16
CA ALA A 38 -3.64 1.79 -5.23
C ALA A 38 -4.91 1.07 -5.70
N ALA A 39 -6.08 1.47 -5.18
CA ALA A 39 -7.36 0.94 -5.62
C ALA A 39 -7.64 1.22 -7.11
N ASP A 40 -7.31 2.42 -7.63
CA ASP A 40 -7.47 2.72 -9.06
C ASP A 40 -6.51 1.91 -9.93
N VAL A 41 -5.27 1.72 -9.47
CA VAL A 41 -4.25 0.91 -10.15
C VAL A 41 -4.72 -0.55 -10.29
N LEU A 42 -5.26 -1.13 -9.23
CA LEU A 42 -5.74 -2.51 -9.25
C LEU A 42 -6.94 -2.71 -10.17
N ARG A 43 -7.79 -1.70 -10.37
CA ARG A 43 -8.94 -1.75 -11.29
C ARG A 43 -8.56 -1.64 -12.77
N ARG A 44 -7.32 -1.23 -13.08
CA ARG A 44 -6.89 -0.88 -14.44
C ARG A 44 -5.74 -1.76 -14.90
N PRO A 45 -6.01 -2.95 -15.46
CA PRO A 45 -4.97 -3.84 -15.94
C PRO A 45 -4.13 -3.20 -17.06
N GLY A 46 -2.85 -3.58 -17.11
CA GLY A 46 -1.97 -3.28 -18.24
C GLY A 46 -1.01 -2.10 -18.05
N LYS A 47 -0.91 -1.23 -19.07
CA LYS A 47 0.16 -0.23 -19.17
C LYS A 47 0.19 0.79 -18.02
N GLN A 48 -0.97 1.08 -17.42
CA GLN A 48 -1.10 2.00 -16.29
C GLN A 48 -0.48 1.41 -15.03
N ALA A 49 -0.84 0.17 -14.66
CA ALA A 49 -0.25 -0.52 -13.52
C ALA A 49 1.27 -0.67 -13.68
N ALA A 50 1.74 -0.99 -14.88
CA ALA A 50 3.17 -1.05 -15.20
C ALA A 50 3.87 0.31 -15.02
N ALA A 51 3.26 1.40 -15.50
CA ALA A 51 3.81 2.74 -15.35
C ALA A 51 3.90 3.18 -13.88
N VAL A 52 2.89 2.85 -13.07
CA VAL A 52 2.89 3.15 -11.64
C VAL A 52 3.97 2.34 -10.93
N LEU A 53 4.08 1.03 -11.18
CA LEU A 53 5.12 0.21 -10.56
C LEU A 53 6.54 0.61 -10.99
N ALA A 54 6.71 1.16 -12.20
CA ALA A 54 7.98 1.78 -12.60
C ALA A 54 8.31 3.03 -11.76
N VAL A 55 7.32 3.86 -11.42
CA VAL A 55 7.52 4.98 -10.49
C VAL A 55 7.83 4.47 -9.09
N VAL A 56 7.13 3.44 -8.61
CA VAL A 56 7.40 2.83 -7.30
C VAL A 56 8.83 2.30 -7.22
N GLU A 57 9.33 1.66 -8.28
CA GLU A 57 10.71 1.17 -8.36
C GLU A 57 11.76 2.30 -8.15
N GLU A 58 11.50 3.49 -8.69
CA GLU A 58 12.34 4.67 -8.45
C GLU A 58 12.17 5.17 -7.01
N LEU A 59 10.93 5.27 -6.53
CA LEU A 59 10.62 5.72 -5.17
C LEU A 59 11.19 4.80 -4.09
N CYS A 60 11.38 3.49 -4.36
CA CYS A 60 12.07 2.60 -3.44
C CYS A 60 13.50 3.07 -3.10
N ALA A 61 14.16 3.81 -4.00
CA ALA A 61 15.47 4.40 -3.75
C ALA A 61 15.38 5.81 -3.17
N ASP A 62 14.51 6.66 -3.73
CA ASP A 62 14.48 8.08 -3.41
C ASP A 62 13.65 8.38 -2.15
N GLU A 63 12.51 7.70 -1.99
CA GLU A 63 11.44 8.02 -1.05
C GLU A 63 10.82 6.72 -0.48
N PRO A 64 11.63 5.88 0.18
CA PRO A 64 11.26 4.49 0.51
C PRO A 64 10.01 4.39 1.39
N LYS A 65 9.75 5.40 2.25
CA LYS A 65 8.54 5.41 3.08
C LYS A 65 7.26 5.47 2.24
N VAL A 66 7.21 6.34 1.23
CA VAL A 66 6.04 6.47 0.34
C VAL A 66 5.87 5.20 -0.49
N ALA A 67 6.98 4.66 -1.02
CA ALA A 67 6.96 3.41 -1.77
C ALA A 67 6.42 2.25 -0.92
N MET A 68 6.91 2.10 0.31
CA MET A 68 6.50 1.04 1.22
C MET A 68 5.02 1.18 1.64
N SER A 69 4.55 2.40 1.96
CA SER A 69 3.12 2.65 2.22
C SER A 69 2.26 2.25 1.03
N PHE A 70 2.61 2.70 -0.17
CA PHE A 70 1.85 2.40 -1.37
C PHE A 70 1.82 0.89 -1.69
N LEU A 71 2.94 0.19 -1.49
CA LEU A 71 3.03 -1.25 -1.69
C LEU A 71 2.23 -2.04 -0.65
N GLU A 72 2.16 -1.55 0.59
CA GLU A 72 1.28 -2.10 1.62
C GLU A 72 -0.19 -1.96 1.22
N ASP A 73 -0.63 -0.76 0.83
CA ASP A 73 -2.00 -0.53 0.36
C ASP A 73 -2.34 -1.45 -0.82
N LEU A 74 -1.41 -1.57 -1.77
CA LEU A 74 -1.56 -2.43 -2.95
C LEU A 74 -1.67 -3.92 -2.55
N GLN A 75 -0.87 -4.38 -1.60
CA GLN A 75 -0.93 -5.75 -1.05
C GLN A 75 -2.24 -6.01 -0.32
N ASN A 76 -2.64 -5.10 0.57
CA ASN A 76 -3.85 -5.24 1.36
C ASN A 76 -5.06 -5.32 0.45
N ILE A 77 -5.22 -4.39 -0.50
CA ILE A 77 -6.36 -4.39 -1.42
C ILE A 77 -6.36 -5.63 -2.33
N ALA A 78 -5.20 -6.01 -2.89
CA ALA A 78 -5.08 -7.19 -3.76
C ALA A 78 -5.38 -8.51 -3.03
N SER A 79 -5.08 -8.59 -1.72
CA SER A 79 -5.28 -9.80 -0.92
C SER A 79 -6.74 -10.25 -0.80
N HIS A 80 -7.71 -9.33 -0.94
CA HIS A 80 -9.13 -9.64 -0.77
C HIS A 80 -9.73 -10.45 -1.93
N GLY A 81 -8.95 -10.72 -2.99
CA GLY A 81 -9.23 -11.76 -3.98
C GLY A 81 -10.69 -11.83 -4.42
N ALA A 82 -11.21 -10.77 -5.05
CA ALA A 82 -12.53 -10.79 -5.67
C ALA A 82 -12.76 -9.59 -6.62
N GLY A 83 -13.12 -9.88 -7.88
CA GLY A 83 -13.65 -8.91 -8.84
C GLY A 83 -12.74 -8.62 -10.04
N GLU A 84 -12.88 -7.40 -10.59
CA GLU A 84 -12.09 -6.85 -11.70
C GLU A 84 -10.71 -6.30 -11.27
N LEU A 85 -10.23 -6.70 -10.08
CA LEU A 85 -8.97 -6.22 -9.51
C LEU A 85 -7.81 -7.14 -9.88
N LEU A 86 -6.65 -6.55 -10.16
CA LEU A 86 -5.40 -7.29 -10.31
C LEU A 86 -5.03 -8.07 -9.04
N THR A 87 -4.53 -9.29 -9.20
CA THR A 87 -3.99 -10.09 -8.08
C THR A 87 -2.52 -9.78 -7.81
N ALA A 88 -2.00 -10.27 -6.68
CA ALA A 88 -0.59 -10.18 -6.36
C ALA A 88 0.31 -10.86 -7.41
N GLU A 89 -0.15 -11.96 -8.00
CA GLU A 89 0.51 -12.72 -9.06
C GLU A 89 0.52 -11.94 -10.38
N GLU A 90 -0.57 -11.26 -10.72
CA GLU A 90 -0.67 -10.44 -11.94
C GLU A 90 0.21 -9.18 -11.87
N LEU A 91 0.43 -8.65 -10.66
CA LEU A 91 1.35 -7.54 -10.43
C LEU A 91 2.82 -7.97 -10.45
N LEU A 92 3.14 -9.22 -10.12
CA LEU A 92 4.51 -9.72 -10.04
C LEU A 92 5.37 -9.43 -11.29
N PRO A 93 4.93 -9.71 -12.53
CA PRO A 93 5.76 -9.44 -13.72
C PRO A 93 5.99 -7.96 -14.01
N LEU A 94 5.29 -7.05 -13.32
CA LEU A 94 5.40 -5.61 -13.49
C LEU A 94 6.39 -4.97 -12.51
N ARG A 95 6.87 -5.72 -11.52
CA ARG A 95 7.76 -5.21 -10.46
C ARG A 95 9.21 -5.20 -10.92
N GLY A 96 9.91 -4.10 -10.64
CA GLY A 96 11.37 -4.07 -10.71
C GLY A 96 12.02 -4.72 -9.48
N PRO A 97 13.35 -4.89 -9.48
CA PRO A 97 14.06 -5.56 -8.40
C PRO A 97 13.85 -4.96 -7.01
N ARG A 98 13.85 -3.62 -6.88
CA ARG A 98 13.62 -2.97 -5.57
C ARG A 98 12.17 -3.12 -5.13
N THR A 99 11.24 -3.05 -6.07
CA THR A 99 9.83 -3.26 -5.82
C THR A 99 9.57 -4.68 -5.32
N VAL A 100 10.28 -5.69 -5.84
CA VAL A 100 10.21 -7.07 -5.34
C VAL A 100 10.71 -7.15 -3.90
N GLU A 101 11.89 -6.61 -3.60
CA GLU A 101 12.46 -6.61 -2.25
C GLU A 101 11.56 -5.90 -1.23
N ALA A 102 11.02 -4.74 -1.61
CA ALA A 102 10.08 -3.97 -0.80
C ALA A 102 8.77 -4.74 -0.59
N TRP A 103 8.23 -5.35 -1.65
CA TRP A 103 7.03 -6.18 -1.57
C TRP A 103 7.21 -7.33 -0.59
N GLU A 104 8.30 -8.09 -0.71
CA GLU A 104 8.60 -9.21 0.19
C GLU A 104 8.85 -8.75 1.63
N THR A 105 9.37 -7.55 1.84
CA THR A 105 9.57 -7.00 3.18
C THR A 105 8.24 -6.75 3.90
N VAL A 106 7.26 -6.18 3.19
CA VAL A 106 5.89 -6.04 3.70
C VAL A 106 5.25 -7.41 3.95
N ASP A 107 5.42 -8.35 3.01
CA ASP A 107 4.87 -9.70 3.12
C ASP A 107 5.42 -10.47 4.33
N ARG A 108 6.74 -10.44 4.53
CA ARG A 108 7.40 -11.04 5.71
C ARG A 108 6.91 -10.43 7.02
N PHE A 109 6.67 -9.12 7.05
CA PHE A 109 6.14 -8.48 8.25
C PHE A 109 4.75 -9.00 8.60
N TRP A 110 3.82 -9.00 7.63
CA TRP A 110 2.48 -9.55 7.85
C TRP A 110 2.53 -11.03 8.26
N ALA A 111 3.42 -11.82 7.66
CA ALA A 111 3.62 -13.22 8.03
C ALA A 111 4.06 -13.39 9.50
N LYS A 112 4.93 -12.50 10.02
CA LYS A 112 5.31 -12.49 11.44
C LYS A 112 4.13 -12.20 12.35
N VAL A 113 3.29 -11.22 11.99
CA VAL A 113 2.10 -10.86 12.77
C VAL A 113 1.14 -12.05 12.83
N VAL A 114 0.89 -12.71 11.68
CA VAL A 114 0.02 -13.89 11.62
C VAL A 114 0.59 -15.05 12.45
N ALA A 115 1.88 -15.34 12.32
CA ALA A 115 2.53 -16.39 13.09
C ALA A 115 2.42 -16.13 14.61
N TRP A 116 2.64 -14.88 15.02
CA TRP A 116 2.47 -14.49 16.42
C TRP A 116 1.01 -14.65 16.90
N CYS A 117 0.01 -14.28 16.09
CA CYS A 117 -1.39 -14.50 16.42
C CYS A 117 -1.68 -16.00 16.63
N ASP A 118 -1.17 -16.85 15.73
CA ASP A 118 -1.34 -18.29 15.80
C ASP A 118 -0.66 -18.90 17.03
N GLU A 119 0.55 -18.46 17.36
CA GLU A 119 1.34 -18.93 18.51
C GLU A 119 0.74 -18.50 19.86
N THR A 120 0.12 -17.31 19.91
CA THR A 120 -0.43 -16.73 21.14
C THR A 120 -1.93 -16.94 21.33
N GLY A 121 -2.61 -17.53 20.34
CA GLY A 121 -4.04 -17.80 20.37
C GLY A 121 -4.92 -16.56 20.18
N VAL A 122 -4.39 -15.51 19.56
CA VAL A 122 -5.21 -14.35 19.15
C VAL A 122 -6.10 -14.78 17.99
N THR A 123 -7.41 -14.76 18.20
CA THR A 123 -8.39 -15.15 17.18
C THR A 123 -8.49 -14.10 16.08
N LEU A 124 -8.00 -14.44 14.89
CA LEU A 124 -8.22 -13.66 13.68
C LEU A 124 -9.65 -13.82 13.16
N GLU A 125 -10.25 -12.72 12.74
CA GLU A 125 -11.62 -12.71 12.21
C GLU A 125 -11.70 -13.30 10.79
N SER A 126 -12.89 -13.68 10.34
CA SER A 126 -13.11 -14.12 8.96
C SER A 126 -13.22 -12.94 7.99
N SER A 127 -12.56 -13.06 6.82
CA SER A 127 -12.70 -12.14 5.70
C SER A 127 -14.11 -12.08 5.10
N ASP A 128 -14.96 -13.09 5.33
CA ASP A 128 -16.35 -13.09 4.81
C ASP A 128 -17.18 -11.94 5.37
N SER A 129 -16.83 -11.44 6.55
CA SER A 129 -17.48 -10.27 7.15
C SER A 129 -17.33 -9.02 6.27
N LEU A 130 -16.21 -8.87 5.54
CA LEU A 130 -15.98 -7.74 4.61
C LEU A 130 -16.93 -7.80 3.42
N ARG A 131 -17.33 -9.00 2.99
CA ARG A 131 -18.26 -9.17 1.84
C ARG A 131 -19.67 -8.67 2.16
N ARG A 132 -20.01 -8.52 3.43
CA ARG A 132 -21.32 -8.05 3.90
C ARG A 132 -21.38 -6.55 4.13
N VAL A 133 -20.26 -5.83 3.92
CA VAL A 133 -20.22 -4.38 4.05
C VAL A 133 -20.85 -3.76 2.80
N GLU A 134 -22.00 -3.12 2.98
CA GLU A 134 -22.77 -2.52 1.89
C GLU A 134 -22.25 -1.12 1.49
N ASP A 135 -21.72 -0.36 2.45
CA ASP A 135 -21.15 0.97 2.18
C ASP A 135 -19.83 0.83 1.40
N PRO A 136 -19.75 1.30 0.13
CA PRO A 136 -18.57 1.12 -0.69
C PRO A 136 -17.34 1.88 -0.17
N ARG A 137 -17.56 3.01 0.51
CA ARG A 137 -16.48 3.82 1.10
C ARG A 137 -15.91 3.12 2.34
N LEU A 138 -16.77 2.60 3.20
CA LEU A 138 -16.33 1.81 4.34
C LEU A 138 -15.58 0.56 3.87
N LEU A 139 -16.10 -0.13 2.85
CA LEU A 139 -15.43 -1.30 2.26
C LEU A 139 -14.04 -0.96 1.72
N ALA A 140 -13.87 0.19 1.06
CA ALA A 140 -12.56 0.63 0.57
C ALA A 140 -11.55 0.85 1.71
N ILE A 141 -11.97 1.55 2.77
CA ILE A 141 -11.13 1.78 3.97
C ILE A 141 -10.74 0.45 4.62
N LEU A 142 -11.71 -0.45 4.80
CA LEU A 142 -11.44 -1.76 5.38
C LEU A 142 -10.49 -2.60 4.50
N ARG A 143 -10.60 -2.51 3.18
CA ARG A 143 -9.69 -3.24 2.29
C ARG A 143 -8.25 -2.72 2.33
N GLY A 144 -8.04 -1.43 2.59
CA GLY A 144 -6.71 -0.87 2.79
C GLY A 144 -6.09 -1.21 4.15
N THR A 145 -6.92 -1.51 5.16
CA THR A 145 -6.46 -1.69 6.56
C THR A 145 -6.39 -3.15 7.03
N TYR A 146 -6.93 -4.08 6.24
CA TYR A 146 -6.89 -5.50 6.51
C TYR A 146 -6.30 -6.25 5.32
N ARG A 147 -5.65 -7.37 5.63
CA ARG A 147 -5.16 -8.34 4.67
C ARG A 147 -5.94 -9.64 4.81
N SER A 148 -6.53 -10.10 3.72
CA SER A 148 -7.15 -11.42 3.66
C SER A 148 -6.08 -12.50 3.47
N LEU A 149 -6.22 -13.59 4.21
CA LEU A 149 -5.32 -14.74 4.19
C LEU A 149 -5.89 -15.87 3.32
N PRO A 150 -5.04 -16.77 2.79
CA PRO A 150 -5.50 -17.90 1.97
C PRO A 150 -6.47 -18.85 2.68
N ASP A 151 -6.45 -18.90 4.01
CA ASP A 151 -7.35 -19.72 4.82
C ASP A 151 -8.70 -19.05 5.14
N GLY A 152 -8.94 -17.84 4.59
CA GLY A 152 -10.19 -17.09 4.75
C GLY A 152 -10.25 -16.24 6.02
N ARG A 153 -9.19 -16.22 6.84
CA ARG A 153 -9.03 -15.27 7.95
C ARG A 153 -8.54 -13.92 7.43
N ARG A 154 -8.65 -12.88 8.27
CA ARG A 154 -8.03 -11.57 8.03
C ARG A 154 -7.16 -11.16 9.19
N VAL A 155 -6.08 -10.46 8.87
CA VAL A 155 -5.22 -9.77 9.82
C VAL A 155 -5.26 -8.27 9.50
N GLY A 156 -5.18 -7.40 10.50
CA GLY A 156 -5.25 -5.95 10.27
C GLY A 156 -4.45 -5.14 11.27
N LEU A 157 -4.61 -3.81 11.19
CA LEU A 157 -3.84 -2.87 11.99
C LEU A 157 -3.99 -3.06 13.51
N THR A 158 -5.15 -3.56 13.98
CA THR A 158 -5.33 -3.89 15.41
C THR A 158 -4.40 -5.02 15.84
N ASP A 159 -4.19 -6.03 15.00
CA ASP A 159 -3.29 -7.15 15.27
C ASP A 159 -1.83 -6.68 15.23
N VAL A 160 -1.50 -5.83 14.26
CA VAL A 160 -0.19 -5.15 14.18
C VAL A 160 0.10 -4.37 15.46
N LEU A 161 -0.86 -3.57 15.95
CA LEU A 161 -0.69 -2.80 17.17
C LEU A 161 -0.44 -3.69 18.39
N HIS A 162 -1.12 -4.84 18.49
CA HIS A 162 -0.87 -5.78 19.57
C HIS A 162 0.49 -6.47 19.45
N PHE A 163 0.85 -6.89 18.24
CA PHE A 163 2.16 -7.46 17.93
C PHE A 163 3.28 -6.49 18.31
N GLU A 164 3.21 -5.23 17.87
CA GLU A 164 4.21 -4.20 18.18
C GLU A 164 4.38 -3.98 19.69
N LYS A 165 3.28 -3.95 20.44
CA LYS A 165 3.33 -3.75 21.90
C LYS A 165 3.98 -4.92 22.65
N VAL A 166 3.87 -6.14 22.14
CA VAL A 166 4.35 -7.35 22.81
C VAL A 166 5.76 -7.73 22.33
N VAL A 167 5.99 -7.67 21.02
CA VAL A 167 7.22 -8.13 20.37
C VAL A 167 8.23 -6.99 20.21
N GLY A 168 7.77 -5.74 20.11
CA GLY A 168 8.64 -4.57 19.93
C GLY A 168 9.14 -4.38 18.49
N GLU A 169 8.62 -5.12 17.53
CA GLU A 169 8.97 -5.01 16.11
C GLU A 169 7.91 -4.19 15.36
N GLY A 170 8.30 -2.99 14.90
CA GLY A 170 7.43 -2.06 14.17
C GLY A 170 7.23 -2.40 12.70
N MET A 171 6.11 -1.95 12.15
CA MET A 171 5.83 -2.06 10.72
C MET A 171 6.90 -1.33 9.88
N PRO A 172 7.39 -1.90 8.76
CA PRO A 172 8.43 -1.28 7.93
C PRO A 172 8.08 0.12 7.39
N VAL A 173 6.79 0.43 7.33
CA VAL A 173 6.21 1.68 6.84
C VAL A 173 6.16 2.75 7.94
N VAL A 174 5.90 2.32 9.18
CA VAL A 174 5.77 3.15 10.36
C VAL A 174 7.00 2.88 11.22
N GLY A 175 8.12 3.51 10.88
CA GLY A 175 9.35 3.36 11.65
C GLY A 175 9.10 3.62 13.14
N PHE A 176 9.17 2.58 13.97
CA PHE A 176 9.08 2.76 15.41
C PHE A 176 10.40 3.35 15.91
N HIS A 177 10.33 4.47 16.62
CA HIS A 177 11.39 4.91 17.51
C HIS A 177 11.15 4.26 18.88
N PRO A 178 12.04 3.39 19.37
CA PRO A 178 11.92 2.91 20.73
C PRO A 178 12.02 4.11 21.67
N GLN A 179 11.02 4.28 22.55
CA GLN A 179 11.17 5.18 23.69
C GLN A 179 12.22 4.55 24.62
N ALA A 180 13.26 5.34 24.90
CA ALA A 180 14.30 5.04 25.88
C ALA A 180 13.76 4.95 27.30
#